data_AF-Q5KA39-F1
#
_entry.id   AF-Q5KA39-F1
#
_cell.length_a   1.000
_cell.length_b   1.000
_cell.length_c   1.000
_cell.angle_alpha   90.00
_cell.angle_beta   90.00
_cell.angle_gamma   90.00
#
_symmetry.space_group_name_H-M   'P 1'
#
loop_
_entity.id
_entity.type
_entity.pdbx_description
1 polymer ?
#
loop_
_entity_poly.entity_id
_entity_poly.type
_entity_poly.pdbx_seq_one_letter_code
_entity_poly.pdbx_strand_id
1 'polypeptide(L)'
;MPEYTFTRYLGSKEVTITEVGDPQDRINPRPLTKDELWASFEDKFDPNLAKSKAKLLSNAVPTQYPPRRTTYHLLPNTVALQKQAIRSFKLRLRDRIQCNAFGEDEAGVMRDFLRVQRNLDATEEKLSRDIDDQQGLRKDVNALFQEGKFEDAKFQYNQLWSEILPWHIEALPEHSPLRLKLGEVEAAMFDNMAACMFKLAKADFEFHSVFQCCWTAIDVREYAKVRPIYSCCRRASDMMKILYVDARNYPFEINFDRNETPPDQKYVAQMIKYFDDQANALQNLNKEAWYKDIDERLKIPMPPGEVTYYFGPFSWRDSWKEKRDTPSNPAQTQPRDLTLKEMWEVWSPVPKQTHLEYNDLPPYYPESRITYELRPTGIVQEYRYLTYAKFSIYEMIWRQHNEDWSRIHFQEDDKKRRQVSVEDPPLKIRLDKAEKQKDEANKKYKANEFKDALMTYADAWYQLLPYHIEALPLANPLRQKLGQIEAALFANMAAVLIKASSEQQCPRRRRERFRRLAFFCSWAAWYNKELATVGTVINSAKRCYSTAPSDKDSHGAIESLNNSFWTPMINILGEIKARNDMLLQEVLERGLKYNTAPQVTLQQVGPRKWYETGELEDLKKERNWWN
;
A
#
# COMPACT_ATOMS: atom_id res chain seq x y z
N MET A 1 15.00 17.50 30.03
CA MET A 1 16.00 16.88 29.12
C MET A 1 16.29 17.88 28.01
N PRO A 2 17.52 18.02 27.51
CA PRO A 2 17.80 18.95 26.44
C PRO A 2 17.03 18.55 25.17
N GLU A 3 16.33 19.51 24.59
CA GLU A 3 15.58 19.37 23.35
C GLU A 3 16.53 19.62 22.17
N TYR A 4 16.60 18.69 21.23
CA TYR A 4 17.37 18.86 20.01
C TYR A 4 16.42 19.12 18.85
N THR A 5 16.46 20.34 18.31
CA THR A 5 15.77 20.71 17.09
C THR A 5 16.69 20.43 15.90
N PHE A 6 16.20 19.65 14.94
CA PHE A 6 16.86 19.55 13.65
C PHE A 6 15.85 19.64 12.51
N THR A 7 16.34 20.26 11.44
CA THR A 7 15.62 20.44 10.20
C THR A 7 15.62 19.14 9.40
N ARG A 8 14.43 18.61 9.14
CA ARG A 8 14.20 17.54 8.17
C ARG A 8 13.51 18.11 6.95
N TYR A 9 14.03 17.81 5.76
CA TYR A 9 13.33 18.15 4.53
C TYR A 9 12.35 17.02 4.19
N LEU A 10 11.05 17.31 4.29
CA LEU A 10 9.98 16.45 3.81
C LEU A 10 9.49 17.04 2.48
N GLY A 11 10.14 16.62 1.39
CA GLY A 11 9.98 17.28 0.09
C GLY A 11 10.73 18.62 0.08
N SER A 12 10.07 19.70 -0.36
CA SER A 12 10.62 21.07 -0.36
C SER A 12 10.37 21.85 0.94
N LYS A 13 9.66 21.26 1.91
CA LYS A 13 9.38 21.91 3.20
C LYS A 13 10.40 21.51 4.25
N GLU A 14 10.91 22.56 4.90
CA GLU A 14 11.71 22.48 6.11
C GLU A 14 10.80 22.15 7.29
N VAL A 15 10.90 20.93 7.83
CA VAL A 15 10.16 20.51 9.03
C VAL A 15 11.16 20.38 10.17
N THR A 16 11.04 21.26 11.15
CA THR A 16 11.84 21.17 12.38
C THR A 16 11.23 20.09 13.27
N ILE A 17 11.97 19.02 13.50
CA ILE A 17 11.59 17.97 14.44
C ILE A 17 12.38 18.19 15.71
N THR A 18 11.68 18.26 16.83
CA THR A 18 12.27 18.32 18.16
C THR A 18 12.26 16.91 18.74
N GLU A 19 13.42 16.25 18.78
CA GLU A 19 13.56 14.97 19.48
C GLU A 19 14.17 15.22 20.86
N VAL A 20 13.56 14.61 21.88
CA VAL A 20 14.07 14.59 23.24
C VAL A 20 14.98 13.36 23.36
N GLY A 21 16.28 13.56 23.50
CA GLY A 21 17.26 12.48 23.59
C GLY A 21 18.36 12.78 24.60
N ASP A 22 18.99 11.73 25.14
CA ASP A 22 20.15 11.86 26.02
C ASP A 22 21.37 12.35 25.19
N PRO A 23 22.07 13.43 25.57
CA PRO A 23 23.32 13.83 24.93
C PRO A 23 24.36 12.70 24.83
N GLN A 24 24.39 11.78 25.80
CA GLN A 24 25.30 10.63 25.80
C GLN A 24 24.98 9.63 24.68
N ASP A 25 23.72 9.57 24.26
CA ASP A 25 23.23 8.78 23.13
C ASP A 25 23.68 9.33 21.77
N ARG A 26 24.51 10.38 21.73
CA ARG A 26 25.19 10.81 20.49
C ARG A 26 26.68 10.52 20.49
N ILE A 27 27.23 10.05 21.61
CA ILE A 27 28.67 9.85 21.82
C ILE A 27 28.99 8.37 22.01
N ASN A 28 28.21 7.67 22.83
CA ASN A 28 28.50 6.27 23.18
C ASN A 28 27.75 5.27 22.28
N PRO A 29 28.39 4.14 21.88
CA PRO A 29 27.68 3.07 21.19
C PRO A 29 26.60 2.46 22.10
N ARG A 30 25.43 2.14 21.52
CA ARG A 30 24.34 1.42 22.19
C ARG A 30 23.64 0.50 21.19
N PRO A 31 22.96 -0.56 21.66
CA PRO A 31 22.09 -1.35 20.80
C PRO A 31 21.08 -0.47 20.07
N LEU A 32 20.77 -0.85 18.82
CA LEU A 32 19.72 -0.19 18.06
C LEU A 32 18.35 -0.54 18.67
N THR A 33 17.48 0.44 18.73
CA THR A 33 16.08 0.22 19.05
C THR A 33 15.40 -0.55 17.91
N LYS A 34 14.25 -1.17 18.20
CA LYS A 34 13.43 -1.87 17.20
C LYS A 34 13.10 -0.97 15.99
N ASP A 35 12.77 0.29 16.25
CA ASP A 35 12.44 1.25 15.20
C ASP A 35 13.66 1.63 14.36
N GLU A 36 14.85 1.71 14.96
CA GLU A 36 16.12 1.95 14.26
C GLU A 36 16.55 0.73 13.41
N LEU A 37 16.30 -0.49 13.90
CA LEU A 37 16.51 -1.73 13.14
C LEU A 37 15.64 -1.77 11.89
N TRP A 38 14.36 -1.38 11.95
CA TRP A 38 13.50 -1.33 10.76
C TRP A 38 13.82 -0.13 9.85
N ALA A 39 14.12 1.03 10.42
CA ALA A 39 14.50 2.24 9.66
C ALA A 39 15.71 2.00 8.74
N SER A 40 16.62 1.15 9.19
CA SER A 40 17.79 0.69 8.46
C SER A 40 17.50 0.06 7.10
N PHE A 41 16.29 -0.48 6.89
CA PHE A 41 15.84 -1.06 5.63
C PHE A 41 14.91 -0.11 4.86
N GLU A 42 14.08 0.65 5.57
CA GLU A 42 12.88 1.28 5.01
C GLU A 42 13.01 2.79 4.73
N ASP A 43 13.87 3.50 5.47
CA ASP A 43 13.92 4.96 5.36
C ASP A 43 14.30 5.43 3.94
N LYS A 44 13.63 6.50 3.50
CA LYS A 44 13.87 7.09 2.19
C LYS A 44 15.26 7.75 2.17
N PHE A 45 16.11 7.25 1.27
CA PHE A 45 17.38 7.87 0.90
C PHE A 45 17.12 9.10 0.05
N ASP A 46 17.79 10.21 0.35
CA ASP A 46 17.79 11.39 -0.51
C ASP A 46 18.87 11.21 -1.60
N PRO A 47 18.49 10.97 -2.87
CA PRO A 47 19.44 10.80 -3.96
C PRO A 47 20.25 12.08 -4.22
N ASN A 48 19.74 13.26 -3.82
CA ASN A 48 20.45 14.52 -3.99
C ASN A 48 21.62 14.66 -3.01
N LEU A 49 21.51 14.04 -1.83
CA LEU A 49 22.62 13.92 -0.88
C LEU A 49 23.79 13.11 -1.47
N ALA A 50 23.47 12.09 -2.28
CA ALA A 50 24.44 11.31 -3.04
C ALA A 50 24.90 11.99 -4.34
N LYS A 51 24.06 12.79 -5.00
CA LYS A 51 24.43 13.51 -6.24
C LYS A 51 25.27 14.75 -5.99
N SER A 52 25.28 15.31 -4.78
CA SER A 52 26.19 16.40 -4.42
C SER A 52 27.65 15.89 -4.37
N LYS A 53 28.33 15.98 -5.52
CA LYS A 53 29.72 15.53 -5.78
C LYS A 53 30.79 16.00 -4.78
N ALA A 54 30.48 16.88 -3.82
CA ALA A 54 31.43 17.44 -2.86
C ALA A 54 31.47 16.75 -1.48
N LYS A 55 30.45 15.96 -1.09
CA LYS A 55 30.37 15.37 0.27
C LYS A 55 30.52 13.85 0.36
N LEU A 56 30.40 13.11 -0.74
CA LEU A 56 30.60 11.65 -0.80
C LEU A 56 32.08 11.21 -0.70
N LEU A 57 33.02 12.10 -0.39
CA LEU A 57 34.46 11.80 -0.33
C LEU A 57 35.07 11.96 1.07
N SER A 58 34.26 12.32 2.08
CA SER A 58 34.72 12.24 3.46
C SER A 58 34.67 10.78 3.93
N ASN A 59 35.78 10.04 3.75
CA ASN A 59 36.02 8.78 4.45
C ASN A 59 36.23 8.99 5.97
N ALA A 60 36.17 10.24 6.45
CA ALA A 60 36.22 10.52 7.87
C ALA A 60 34.98 9.96 8.57
N VAL A 61 35.24 9.21 9.64
CA VAL A 61 34.23 8.73 10.57
C VAL A 61 33.67 9.95 11.31
N PRO A 62 32.33 10.14 11.36
CA PRO A 62 31.74 11.21 12.16
C PRO A 62 32.15 11.11 13.63
N THR A 63 32.17 12.24 14.33
CA THR A 63 32.47 12.25 15.79
C THR A 63 31.24 11.98 16.66
N GLN A 64 30.04 11.96 16.06
CA GLN A 64 28.78 11.78 16.76
C GLN A 64 27.81 10.93 15.96
N TYR A 65 26.95 10.19 16.67
CA TYR A 65 25.87 9.43 16.05
C TYR A 65 24.78 10.36 15.48
N PRO A 66 24.16 9.97 14.36
CA PRO A 66 22.96 10.63 13.88
C PRO A 66 21.81 10.45 14.90
N PRO A 67 20.83 11.36 14.93
CA PRO A 67 19.67 11.25 15.83
C PRO A 67 18.96 9.90 15.73
N ARG A 68 18.79 9.41 14.50
CA ARG A 68 18.31 8.04 14.22
C ARG A 68 19.46 7.18 13.74
N ARG A 69 19.86 6.20 14.55
CA ARG A 69 20.97 5.30 14.20
C ARG A 69 20.47 4.23 13.24
N THR A 70 21.27 3.90 12.24
CA THR A 70 21.05 2.73 11.38
C THR A 70 22.17 1.70 11.54
N THR A 71 23.16 1.97 12.37
CA THR A 71 24.31 1.10 12.65
C THR A 71 24.74 1.26 14.10
N TYR A 72 25.26 0.18 14.68
CA TYR A 72 25.82 0.18 16.02
C TYR A 72 27.06 1.08 16.13
N HIS A 73 27.94 1.02 15.12
CA HIS A 73 29.18 1.79 15.05
C HIS A 73 29.02 3.06 14.21
N LEU A 74 29.86 4.06 14.48
CA LEU A 74 30.06 5.18 13.58
C LEU A 74 30.81 4.70 12.34
N LEU A 75 30.14 4.79 11.21
CA LEU A 75 30.73 4.52 9.90
C LEU A 75 30.91 5.85 9.16
N PRO A 76 31.89 5.94 8.24
CA PRO A 76 31.90 7.03 7.27
C PRO A 76 30.54 7.12 6.59
N ASN A 77 30.03 8.34 6.38
CA ASN A 77 28.68 8.54 5.84
C ASN A 77 28.46 7.78 4.52
N THR A 78 29.49 7.71 3.68
CA THR A 78 29.50 6.95 2.42
C THR A 78 29.22 5.47 2.62
N VAL A 79 29.90 4.86 3.59
CA VAL A 79 29.76 3.45 3.95
C VAL A 79 28.40 3.20 4.58
N ALA A 80 27.97 4.03 5.53
CA ALA A 80 26.64 3.92 6.15
C ALA A 80 25.52 3.95 5.09
N LEU A 81 25.64 4.86 4.12
CA LEU A 81 24.71 5.02 3.01
C LEU A 81 24.72 3.81 2.06
N GLN A 82 25.90 3.27 1.72
CA GLN A 82 26.01 2.03 0.94
C GLN A 82 25.34 0.85 1.64
N LYS A 83 25.62 0.68 2.94
CA LYS A 83 25.01 -0.39 3.75
C LYS A 83 23.49 -0.24 3.83
N GLN A 84 22.96 0.98 3.96
CA GLN A 84 21.53 1.22 3.92
C GLN A 84 20.94 0.88 2.54
N ALA A 85 21.59 1.29 1.45
CA ALA A 85 21.15 0.97 0.09
C ALA A 85 21.09 -0.54 -0.15
N ILE A 86 22.09 -1.30 0.32
CA ILE A 86 22.08 -2.77 0.29
C ILE A 86 20.90 -3.34 1.07
N ARG A 87 20.67 -2.87 2.30
CA ARG A 87 19.54 -3.33 3.13
C ARG A 87 18.19 -3.07 2.47
N SER A 88 17.99 -1.88 1.92
CA SER A 88 16.78 -1.56 1.14
C SER A 88 16.64 -2.48 -0.09
N PHE A 89 17.74 -2.81 -0.78
CA PHE A 89 17.71 -3.76 -1.89
C PHE A 89 17.31 -5.17 -1.42
N LYS A 90 17.93 -5.69 -0.34
CA LYS A 90 17.62 -7.00 0.23
C LYS A 90 16.12 -7.14 0.50
N LEU A 91 15.51 -6.12 1.12
CA LEU A 91 14.08 -6.09 1.42
C LEU A 91 13.21 -6.14 0.15
N ARG A 92 13.58 -5.37 -0.88
CA ARG A 92 12.86 -5.35 -2.17
C ARG A 92 12.98 -6.66 -2.94
N LEU A 93 14.18 -7.25 -2.97
CA LEU A 93 14.39 -8.54 -3.61
C LEU A 93 13.48 -9.59 -2.95
N ARG A 94 13.41 -9.57 -1.62
CA ARG A 94 12.53 -10.45 -0.86
C ARG A 94 11.07 -10.29 -1.27
N ASP A 95 10.57 -9.06 -1.28
CA ASP A 95 9.20 -8.75 -1.67
C ASP A 95 8.91 -9.25 -3.08
N ARG A 96 9.85 -9.09 -4.00
CA ARG A 96 9.67 -9.53 -5.38
C ARG A 96 9.67 -11.05 -5.55
N ILE A 97 10.59 -11.76 -4.89
CA ILE A 97 10.59 -13.22 -4.91
C ILE A 97 9.26 -13.75 -4.36
N GLN A 98 8.73 -13.11 -3.32
CA GLN A 98 7.43 -13.45 -2.75
C GLN A 98 6.28 -13.12 -3.71
N CYS A 99 6.21 -11.91 -4.29
CA CYS A 99 5.17 -11.57 -5.28
C CYS A 99 5.16 -12.52 -6.48
N ASN A 100 6.32 -12.95 -6.97
CA ASN A 100 6.40 -13.90 -8.09
C ASN A 100 5.84 -15.29 -7.73
N ALA A 101 5.98 -15.72 -6.48
CA ALA A 101 5.46 -17.01 -6.02
C ALA A 101 3.94 -17.00 -5.81
N PHE A 102 3.38 -15.81 -5.56
CA PHE A 102 2.02 -15.62 -5.07
C PHE A 102 1.06 -14.92 -6.06
N GLY A 103 1.59 -14.22 -7.08
CA GLY A 103 0.79 -13.45 -8.06
C GLY A 103 0.62 -11.96 -7.68
N GLU A 104 0.33 -11.11 -8.68
CA GLU A 104 0.39 -9.64 -8.60
C GLU A 104 -0.55 -8.98 -7.55
N ASP A 105 -1.51 -9.72 -6.98
CA ASP A 105 -2.49 -9.20 -5.99
C ASP A 105 -2.07 -9.42 -4.50
N GLU A 106 -0.88 -9.99 -4.26
CA GLU A 106 -0.43 -10.36 -2.89
C GLU A 106 0.57 -9.39 -2.24
N ALA A 107 0.87 -8.24 -2.84
CA ALA A 107 1.66 -7.18 -2.20
C ALA A 107 1.02 -6.68 -0.87
N GLY A 108 -0.27 -6.93 -0.65
CA GLY A 108 -0.96 -6.74 0.63
C GLY A 108 -0.59 -7.79 1.68
N VAL A 109 -0.51 -9.07 1.31
CA VAL A 109 -0.10 -10.18 2.19
C VAL A 109 1.34 -9.96 2.66
N MET A 110 2.22 -9.49 1.77
CA MET A 110 3.63 -9.25 2.10
C MET A 110 3.82 -8.06 3.05
N ARG A 111 2.99 -7.01 2.90
CA ARG A 111 2.97 -5.89 3.85
C ARG A 111 2.35 -6.25 5.18
N ASP A 112 1.36 -7.13 5.19
CA ASP A 112 0.79 -7.68 6.42
C ASP A 112 1.81 -8.57 7.13
N PHE A 113 2.61 -9.35 6.40
CA PHE A 113 3.71 -10.15 6.96
C PHE A 113 4.77 -9.24 7.59
N LEU A 114 5.20 -8.19 6.89
CA LEU A 114 6.09 -7.16 7.43
C LEU A 114 5.50 -6.44 8.66
N ARG A 115 4.21 -6.09 8.62
CA ARG A 115 3.52 -5.44 9.74
C ARG A 115 3.45 -6.36 10.95
N VAL A 116 3.20 -7.65 10.74
CA VAL A 116 3.22 -8.67 11.80
C VAL A 116 4.65 -8.83 12.33
N GLN A 117 5.66 -8.94 11.47
CA GLN A 117 7.06 -9.01 11.88
C GLN A 117 7.51 -7.78 12.67
N ARG A 118 7.06 -6.58 12.30
CA ARG A 118 7.28 -5.34 13.07
C ARG A 118 6.65 -5.37 14.46
N ASN A 119 5.63 -6.19 14.69
CA ASN A 119 5.02 -6.33 16.01
C ASN A 119 5.70 -7.41 16.86
N LEU A 120 6.42 -8.36 16.26
CA LEU A 120 7.20 -9.37 16.99
C LEU A 120 8.37 -8.73 17.73
N ASP A 121 8.74 -9.29 18.87
CA ASP A 121 9.94 -8.85 19.59
C ASP A 121 11.20 -9.09 18.77
N ALA A 122 12.14 -8.15 18.87
CA ALA A 122 13.44 -8.16 18.22
C ALA A 122 14.54 -8.16 19.29
N THR A 123 14.76 -9.31 19.94
CA THR A 123 15.83 -9.49 20.93
C THR A 123 16.96 -10.34 20.36
N GLU A 124 18.16 -10.23 20.94
CA GLU A 124 19.33 -11.01 20.51
C GLU A 124 19.14 -12.51 20.81
N GLU A 125 18.42 -12.89 21.87
CA GLU A 125 18.11 -14.29 22.18
C GLU A 125 17.19 -14.91 21.14
N LYS A 126 16.24 -14.12 20.60
CA LYS A 126 15.41 -14.55 19.48
C LYS A 126 16.26 -14.74 18.23
N LEU A 127 17.10 -13.76 17.88
CA LEU A 127 18.01 -13.87 16.74
C LEU A 127 18.90 -15.12 16.83
N SER A 128 19.45 -15.41 18.01
CA SER A 128 20.29 -16.60 18.19
C SER A 128 19.52 -17.89 17.89
N ARG A 129 18.26 -18.00 18.34
CA ARG A 129 17.41 -19.16 18.06
C ARG A 129 17.06 -19.26 16.59
N ASP A 130 16.62 -18.15 15.99
CA ASP A 130 16.25 -18.10 14.56
C ASP A 130 17.45 -18.53 13.68
N ILE A 131 18.67 -18.09 14.00
CA ILE A 131 19.90 -18.51 13.31
C ILE A 131 20.18 -20.02 13.47
N ASP A 132 20.05 -20.55 14.68
CA ASP A 132 20.36 -21.96 14.97
C ASP A 132 19.32 -22.89 14.29
N ASP A 133 18.03 -22.50 14.29
CA ASP A 133 16.95 -23.23 13.61
C ASP A 133 17.14 -23.26 12.08
N GLN A 134 17.60 -22.15 11.50
CA GLN A 134 17.87 -22.04 10.06
C GLN A 134 18.96 -22.99 9.57
N GLN A 135 19.94 -23.36 10.40
CA GLN A 135 20.98 -24.30 9.98
C GLN A 135 20.41 -25.69 9.65
N GLY A 136 19.37 -26.12 10.38
CA GLY A 136 18.62 -27.34 10.11
C GLY A 136 17.81 -27.21 8.82
N LEU A 137 16.93 -26.21 8.76
CA LEU A 137 16.01 -25.99 7.64
C LEU A 137 16.75 -25.79 6.30
N ARG A 138 17.92 -25.15 6.31
CA ARG A 138 18.73 -24.96 5.11
C ARG A 138 19.16 -26.27 4.45
N LYS A 139 19.32 -27.37 5.20
CA LYS A 139 19.63 -28.69 4.61
C LYS A 139 18.47 -29.19 3.76
N ASP A 140 17.25 -29.00 4.23
CA ASP A 140 16.04 -29.40 3.51
C ASP A 140 15.85 -28.55 2.24
N VAL A 141 16.13 -27.24 2.32
CA VAL A 141 16.09 -26.36 1.13
C VAL A 141 17.20 -26.71 0.13
N ASN A 142 18.38 -27.10 0.61
CA ASN A 142 19.44 -27.60 -0.28
C ASN A 142 19.01 -28.88 -1.02
N ALA A 143 18.21 -29.76 -0.39
CA ALA A 143 17.68 -30.94 -1.07
C ALA A 143 16.75 -30.56 -2.23
N LEU A 144 15.86 -29.57 -2.04
CA LEU A 144 15.03 -29.02 -3.12
C LEU A 144 15.86 -28.52 -4.30
N PHE A 145 16.98 -27.85 -4.02
CA PHE A 145 17.91 -27.41 -5.06
C PHE A 145 18.54 -28.59 -5.82
N GLN A 146 18.98 -29.64 -5.12
CA GLN A 146 19.57 -30.83 -5.76
C GLN A 146 18.55 -31.61 -6.60
N GLU A 147 17.27 -31.59 -6.20
CA GLU A 147 16.16 -32.17 -6.97
C GLU A 147 15.77 -31.34 -8.21
N GLY A 148 16.40 -30.18 -8.43
CA GLY A 148 16.09 -29.29 -9.56
C GLY A 148 14.85 -28.40 -9.33
N LYS A 149 14.29 -28.37 -8.13
CA LYS A 149 13.15 -27.53 -7.74
C LYS A 149 13.62 -26.12 -7.38
N PHE A 150 14.19 -25.41 -8.37
CA PHE A 150 14.87 -24.14 -8.14
C PHE A 150 13.93 -23.00 -7.71
N GLU A 151 12.69 -22.97 -8.17
CA GLU A 151 11.69 -21.97 -7.75
C GLU A 151 11.34 -22.14 -6.26
N ASP A 152 11.00 -23.37 -5.86
CA ASP A 152 10.69 -23.69 -4.46
C ASP A 152 11.89 -23.40 -3.56
N ALA A 153 13.10 -23.81 -3.98
CA ALA A 153 14.32 -23.54 -3.23
C ALA A 153 14.59 -22.04 -3.08
N LYS A 154 14.46 -21.26 -4.17
CA LYS A 154 14.58 -19.79 -4.16
C LYS A 154 13.61 -19.16 -3.16
N PHE A 155 12.34 -19.56 -3.21
CA PHE A 155 11.31 -19.07 -2.31
C PHE A 155 11.62 -19.40 -0.84
N GLN A 156 12.02 -20.64 -0.55
CA GLN A 156 12.33 -21.08 0.81
C GLN A 156 13.58 -20.39 1.38
N TYR A 157 14.65 -20.20 0.58
CA TYR A 157 15.80 -19.40 1.04
C TYR A 157 15.40 -17.97 1.38
N ASN A 158 14.50 -17.38 0.60
CA ASN A 158 13.98 -16.04 0.85
C ASN A 158 13.14 -15.98 2.14
N GLN A 159 12.34 -17.01 2.43
CA GLN A 159 11.59 -17.11 3.70
C GLN A 159 12.52 -17.23 4.89
N LEU A 160 13.52 -18.12 4.83
CA LEU A 160 14.50 -18.26 5.91
C LEU A 160 15.26 -16.94 6.14
N TRP A 161 15.66 -16.22 5.08
CA TRP A 161 16.26 -14.90 5.27
C TRP A 161 15.28 -13.89 5.90
N SER A 162 13.99 -13.98 5.58
CA SER A 162 12.97 -13.09 6.13
C SER A 162 12.79 -13.24 7.65
N GLU A 163 13.07 -14.42 8.21
CA GLU A 163 12.91 -14.69 9.64
C GLU A 163 13.95 -13.98 10.50
N ILE A 164 15.14 -13.67 9.98
CA ILE A 164 16.18 -12.95 10.75
C ILE A 164 15.94 -11.44 10.83
N LEU A 165 14.97 -10.91 10.09
CA LEU A 165 14.63 -9.49 10.14
C LEU A 165 14.09 -9.08 11.52
N PRO A 166 14.39 -7.86 12.00
CA PRO A 166 15.09 -6.77 11.29
C PRO A 166 16.61 -6.72 11.52
N TRP A 167 17.25 -7.83 11.89
CA TRP A 167 18.67 -7.81 12.20
C TRP A 167 19.54 -7.72 10.95
N HIS A 168 20.67 -7.03 11.09
CA HIS A 168 21.76 -6.98 10.11
C HIS A 168 23.10 -6.88 10.85
N ILE A 169 24.20 -7.24 10.18
CA ILE A 169 25.53 -7.36 10.80
C ILE A 169 25.97 -6.05 11.48
N GLU A 170 25.71 -4.91 10.85
CA GLU A 170 26.08 -3.59 11.38
C GLU A 170 25.21 -3.14 12.56
N ALA A 171 24.14 -3.87 12.92
CA ALA A 171 23.36 -3.61 14.13
C ALA A 171 24.02 -4.16 15.39
N LEU A 172 25.00 -5.06 15.24
CA LEU A 172 25.61 -5.80 16.33
C LEU A 172 27.00 -5.25 16.71
N PRO A 173 27.37 -5.28 18.01
CA PRO A 173 28.71 -4.94 18.45
C PRO A 173 29.76 -5.86 17.81
N GLU A 174 30.99 -5.36 17.70
CA GLU A 174 32.09 -6.09 17.02
C GLU A 174 32.43 -7.42 17.69
N HIS A 175 32.32 -7.47 19.02
CA HIS A 175 32.57 -8.67 19.82
C HIS A 175 31.37 -9.61 19.93
N SER A 176 30.21 -9.28 19.32
CA SER A 176 29.05 -10.18 19.37
C SER A 176 29.30 -11.44 18.52
N PRO A 177 29.18 -12.65 19.08
CA PRO A 177 29.30 -13.88 18.32
C PRO A 177 28.18 -14.01 17.27
N LEU A 178 27.04 -13.36 17.49
CA LEU A 178 25.91 -13.34 16.55
C LEU A 178 26.27 -12.60 15.26
N ARG A 179 27.21 -11.66 15.29
CA ARG A 179 27.65 -10.91 14.11
C ARG A 179 28.28 -11.81 13.06
N LEU A 180 29.13 -12.74 13.49
CA LEU A 180 29.75 -13.73 12.61
C LEU A 180 28.71 -14.73 12.09
N LYS A 181 27.87 -15.27 12.97
CA LYS A 181 26.82 -16.23 12.58
C LYS A 181 25.83 -15.63 11.57
N LEU A 182 25.35 -14.42 11.84
CA LEU A 182 24.40 -13.71 10.97
C LEU A 182 25.00 -13.48 9.59
N GLY A 183 26.26 -13.04 9.53
CA GLY A 183 26.94 -12.84 8.24
C GLY A 183 27.20 -14.13 7.47
N GLU A 184 27.51 -15.24 8.16
CA GLU A 184 27.67 -16.54 7.51
C GLU A 184 26.36 -17.01 6.88
N VAL A 185 25.27 -16.92 7.64
CA VAL A 185 23.93 -17.29 7.19
C VAL A 185 23.49 -16.42 6.02
N GLU A 186 23.64 -15.10 6.15
CA GLU A 186 23.23 -14.16 5.12
C GLU A 186 24.03 -14.37 3.82
N ALA A 187 25.36 -14.50 3.89
CA ALA A 187 26.18 -14.78 2.71
C ALA A 187 25.75 -16.06 2.01
N ALA A 188 25.51 -17.14 2.77
CA ALA A 188 25.08 -18.42 2.21
C ALA A 188 23.68 -18.37 1.58
N MET A 189 22.73 -17.65 2.19
CA MET A 189 21.38 -17.49 1.66
C MET A 189 21.39 -16.75 0.33
N PHE A 190 22.09 -15.61 0.25
CA PHE A 190 22.17 -14.84 -0.99
C PHE A 190 22.95 -15.57 -2.08
N ASP A 191 24.00 -16.32 -1.73
CA ASP A 191 24.71 -17.19 -2.68
C ASP A 191 23.80 -18.29 -3.26
N ASN A 192 23.02 -18.94 -2.40
CA ASN A 192 22.09 -19.98 -2.80
C ASN A 192 20.92 -19.43 -3.63
N MET A 193 20.36 -18.27 -3.25
CA MET A 193 19.34 -17.58 -4.05
C MET A 193 19.89 -17.18 -5.42
N ALA A 194 21.12 -16.66 -5.49
CA ALA A 194 21.79 -16.38 -6.76
C ALA A 194 21.95 -17.64 -7.61
N ALA A 195 22.31 -18.77 -7.01
CA ALA A 195 22.41 -20.05 -7.72
C ALA A 195 21.07 -20.52 -8.29
N CYS A 196 19.98 -20.42 -7.51
CA CYS A 196 18.64 -20.78 -7.97
C CYS A 196 18.20 -19.90 -9.13
N MET A 197 18.33 -18.58 -8.99
CA MET A 197 17.97 -17.61 -10.03
C MET A 197 18.82 -17.79 -11.29
N PHE A 198 20.12 -18.11 -11.14
CA PHE A 198 20.99 -18.39 -12.29
C PHE A 198 20.54 -19.63 -13.07
N LYS A 199 19.99 -20.65 -12.39
CA LYS A 199 19.43 -21.85 -13.04
C LYS A 199 18.07 -21.59 -13.69
N LEU A 200 17.31 -20.66 -13.14
CA LEU A 200 15.98 -20.27 -13.63
C LEU A 200 16.04 -19.23 -14.76
N ALA A 201 17.13 -18.47 -14.84
CA ALA A 201 17.26 -17.30 -15.68
C ALA A 201 16.92 -17.61 -17.15
N LYS A 202 15.82 -17.02 -17.62
CA LYS A 202 15.34 -17.04 -19.02
C LYS A 202 15.29 -15.65 -19.65
N ALA A 203 15.44 -14.58 -18.87
CA ALA A 203 15.35 -13.18 -19.33
C ALA A 203 16.21 -12.20 -18.48
N ASP A 204 16.38 -10.97 -18.98
CA ASP A 204 17.24 -9.90 -18.44
C ASP A 204 17.05 -9.59 -16.96
N PHE A 205 15.80 -9.64 -16.49
CA PHE A 205 15.48 -9.30 -15.12
C PHE A 205 16.09 -10.27 -14.08
N GLU A 206 16.13 -11.55 -14.41
CA GLU A 206 16.66 -12.59 -13.53
C GLU A 206 18.19 -12.48 -13.43
N PHE A 207 18.86 -12.10 -14.52
CA PHE A 207 20.31 -11.87 -14.53
C PHE A 207 20.74 -10.70 -13.62
N HIS A 208 20.00 -9.60 -13.61
CA HIS A 208 20.25 -8.49 -12.68
C HIS A 208 20.10 -8.94 -11.21
N SER A 209 19.07 -9.72 -10.90
CA SER A 209 18.82 -10.20 -9.54
C SER A 209 19.92 -11.17 -9.07
N VAL A 210 20.43 -12.04 -9.96
CA VAL A 210 21.59 -12.91 -9.66
C VAL A 210 22.80 -12.07 -9.30
N PHE A 211 23.13 -11.06 -10.10
CA PHE A 211 24.28 -10.18 -9.86
C PHE A 211 24.18 -9.47 -8.50
N GLN A 212 23.01 -8.91 -8.19
CA GLN A 212 22.79 -8.19 -6.94
C GLN A 212 22.83 -9.11 -5.71
N CYS A 213 22.35 -10.35 -5.82
CA CYS A 213 22.52 -11.35 -4.77
C CYS A 213 23.99 -11.69 -4.54
N CYS A 214 24.76 -11.89 -5.62
CA CYS A 214 26.18 -12.15 -5.52
C CYS A 214 26.92 -11.00 -4.82
N TRP A 215 26.59 -9.76 -5.20
CA TRP A 215 27.16 -8.59 -4.55
C TRP A 215 26.80 -8.52 -3.07
N THR A 216 25.56 -8.86 -2.71
CA THR A 216 25.10 -8.86 -1.31
C THR A 216 25.91 -9.83 -0.45
N ALA A 217 26.19 -11.03 -0.94
CA ALA A 217 27.06 -11.98 -0.24
C ALA A 217 28.52 -11.48 -0.15
N ILE A 218 29.03 -10.83 -1.20
CA ILE A 218 30.38 -10.25 -1.22
C ILE A 218 30.51 -9.06 -0.27
N ASP A 219 29.46 -8.28 -0.05
CA ASP A 219 29.44 -7.16 0.88
C ASP A 219 29.65 -7.59 2.34
N VAL A 220 29.24 -8.82 2.68
CA VAL A 220 29.39 -9.43 4.01
C VAL A 220 30.53 -10.44 4.08
N ARG A 221 31.45 -10.44 3.10
CA ARG A 221 32.50 -11.47 2.94
C ARG A 221 33.36 -11.71 4.17
N GLU A 222 33.67 -10.69 4.95
CA GLU A 222 34.48 -10.84 6.19
C GLU A 222 33.82 -11.77 7.23
N TYR A 223 32.52 -12.03 7.09
CA TYR A 223 31.75 -12.91 7.97
C TYR A 223 31.30 -14.18 7.26
N ALA A 224 31.87 -14.49 6.09
CA ALA A 224 31.48 -15.62 5.28
C ALA A 224 32.61 -16.64 5.15
N LYS A 225 32.24 -17.88 4.82
CA LYS A 225 33.19 -18.88 4.34
C LYS A 225 33.69 -18.54 2.94
N VAL A 226 34.77 -19.18 2.51
CA VAL A 226 35.32 -18.99 1.16
C VAL A 226 34.35 -19.49 0.07
N ARG A 227 33.55 -20.54 0.32
CA ARG A 227 32.65 -21.13 -0.70
C ARG A 227 31.66 -20.12 -1.29
N PRO A 228 30.83 -19.41 -0.49
CA PRO A 228 29.86 -18.47 -1.05
C PRO A 228 30.53 -17.34 -1.82
N ILE A 229 31.64 -16.80 -1.30
CA ILE A 229 32.35 -15.68 -1.93
C ILE A 229 32.95 -16.09 -3.27
N TYR A 230 33.62 -17.24 -3.33
CA TYR A 230 34.12 -17.80 -4.59
C TYR A 230 33.00 -17.97 -5.63
N SER A 231 31.87 -18.57 -5.22
CA SER A 231 30.75 -18.87 -6.11
C SER A 231 30.05 -17.60 -6.61
N CYS A 232 29.83 -16.62 -5.71
CA CYS A 232 29.32 -15.30 -6.04
C CYS A 232 30.23 -14.53 -7.00
N CYS A 233 31.55 -14.52 -6.79
CA CYS A 233 32.48 -13.85 -7.70
C CYS A 233 32.42 -14.44 -9.11
N ARG A 234 32.40 -15.78 -9.25
CA ARG A 234 32.24 -16.44 -10.55
C ARG A 234 30.93 -16.05 -11.23
N ARG A 235 29.81 -16.18 -10.52
CA ARG A 235 28.48 -15.81 -11.05
C ARG A 235 28.38 -14.33 -11.40
N ALA A 236 28.89 -13.43 -10.56
CA ALA A 236 28.86 -11.99 -10.81
C ALA A 236 29.64 -11.62 -12.08
N SER A 237 30.82 -12.22 -12.29
CA SER A 237 31.59 -12.05 -13.52
C SER A 237 30.80 -12.51 -14.75
N ASP A 238 30.22 -13.71 -14.69
CA ASP A 238 29.42 -14.26 -15.79
C ASP A 238 28.19 -13.38 -16.09
N MET A 239 27.48 -12.89 -15.05
CA MET A 239 26.37 -11.95 -15.21
C MET A 239 26.78 -10.64 -15.86
N MET A 240 27.92 -10.07 -15.46
CA MET A 240 28.39 -8.82 -16.06
C MET A 240 28.77 -9.00 -17.54
N LYS A 241 29.35 -10.14 -17.92
CA LYS A 241 29.64 -10.46 -19.32
C LYS A 241 28.34 -10.56 -20.12
N ILE A 242 27.35 -11.28 -19.62
CA ILE A 242 26.03 -11.42 -20.27
C ILE A 242 25.34 -10.04 -20.41
N LEU A 243 25.25 -9.28 -19.32
CA LEU A 243 24.49 -8.03 -19.27
C LEU A 243 25.12 -6.89 -20.07
N TYR A 244 26.46 -6.79 -20.10
CA TYR A 244 27.15 -5.58 -20.60
C TYR A 244 28.10 -5.81 -21.77
N VAL A 245 28.45 -7.06 -22.09
CA VAL A 245 29.38 -7.41 -23.18
C VAL A 245 28.65 -8.16 -24.31
N ASP A 246 27.91 -9.21 -23.96
CA ASP A 246 27.24 -10.11 -24.92
C ASP A 246 25.79 -9.72 -25.25
N ALA A 247 25.34 -8.57 -24.73
CA ALA A 247 23.99 -8.02 -24.89
C ALA A 247 23.46 -7.97 -26.34
N ARG A 248 24.35 -7.94 -27.35
CA ARG A 248 23.96 -7.90 -28.78
C ARG A 248 23.56 -9.25 -29.38
N ASN A 249 23.85 -10.36 -28.70
CA ASN A 249 23.66 -11.72 -29.22
C ASN A 249 22.45 -12.47 -28.62
N TYR A 250 21.68 -11.84 -27.72
CA TYR A 250 20.49 -12.43 -27.14
C TYR A 250 19.20 -11.91 -27.83
N PRO A 251 18.19 -12.77 -28.07
CA PRO A 251 16.98 -12.42 -28.82
C PRO A 251 15.96 -11.57 -28.04
N PHE A 252 16.35 -10.98 -26.90
CA PHE A 252 15.48 -10.16 -26.05
C PHE A 252 16.02 -8.72 -26.01
N GLU A 253 15.13 -7.72 -26.14
CA GLU A 253 15.51 -6.31 -26.02
C GLU A 253 15.91 -5.99 -24.57
N ILE A 254 17.21 -5.89 -24.32
CA ILE A 254 17.74 -5.37 -23.07
C ILE A 254 17.41 -3.88 -23.00
N ASN A 255 16.29 -3.54 -22.35
CA ASN A 255 15.88 -2.17 -22.07
C ASN A 255 16.77 -1.58 -20.96
N PHE A 256 17.92 -1.05 -21.33
CA PHE A 256 18.53 0.02 -20.54
C PHE A 256 17.59 1.22 -20.60
N ASP A 257 17.27 1.80 -19.43
CA ASP A 257 16.46 3.01 -19.35
C ASP A 257 17.04 4.05 -20.32
N ARG A 258 16.28 4.46 -21.35
CA ARG A 258 16.77 5.20 -22.53
C ARG A 258 17.41 6.55 -22.21
N ASN A 259 17.39 6.97 -20.95
CA ASN A 259 17.92 8.22 -20.42
C ASN A 259 19.20 8.07 -19.58
N GLU A 260 19.65 6.86 -19.25
CA GLU A 260 20.93 6.65 -18.56
C GLU A 260 22.04 6.39 -19.58
N THR A 261 23.14 7.13 -19.49
CA THR A 261 24.33 6.84 -20.29
C THR A 261 24.81 5.45 -19.91
N PRO A 262 24.92 4.49 -20.85
CA PRO A 262 25.42 3.17 -20.54
C PRO A 262 26.78 3.28 -19.85
N PRO A 263 27.06 2.43 -18.84
CA PRO A 263 28.30 2.54 -18.09
C PRO A 263 29.49 2.43 -19.03
N ASP A 264 30.52 3.23 -18.77
CA ASP A 264 31.76 3.19 -19.55
C ASP A 264 32.29 1.75 -19.60
N GLN A 265 32.56 1.25 -20.81
CA GLN A 265 33.09 -0.10 -21.03
C GLN A 265 34.38 -0.34 -20.25
N LYS A 266 35.15 0.72 -19.97
CA LYS A 266 36.32 0.67 -19.07
C LYS A 266 35.93 0.29 -17.63
N TYR A 267 34.79 0.77 -17.13
CA TYR A 267 34.30 0.43 -15.78
C TYR A 267 33.69 -0.98 -15.74
N VAL A 268 32.99 -1.40 -16.80
CA VAL A 268 32.51 -2.78 -16.97
C VAL A 268 33.69 -3.76 -16.90
N ALA A 269 34.75 -3.51 -17.67
CA ALA A 269 35.94 -4.35 -17.70
C ALA A 269 36.66 -4.42 -16.34
N GLN A 270 36.74 -3.30 -15.62
CA GLN A 270 37.35 -3.27 -14.28
C GLN A 270 36.58 -4.12 -13.27
N MET A 271 35.25 -4.06 -13.27
CA MET A 271 34.44 -4.88 -12.37
C MET A 271 34.49 -6.36 -12.71
N ILE A 272 34.42 -6.72 -14.01
CA ILE A 272 34.59 -8.11 -14.46
C ILE A 272 35.94 -8.64 -13.99
N LYS A 273 37.02 -7.87 -14.21
CA LYS A 273 38.36 -8.23 -13.79
C LYS A 273 38.45 -8.44 -12.28
N TYR A 274 37.85 -7.55 -11.48
CA TYR A 274 37.80 -7.69 -10.02
C TYR A 274 37.18 -9.03 -9.60
N PHE A 275 36.01 -9.38 -10.15
CA PHE A 275 35.35 -10.63 -9.80
C PHE A 275 36.12 -11.87 -10.28
N ASP A 276 36.70 -11.83 -11.48
CA ASP A 276 37.53 -12.92 -12.00
C ASP A 276 38.80 -13.11 -11.16
N ASP A 277 39.54 -12.03 -10.86
CA ASP A 277 40.73 -12.07 -10.03
C ASP A 277 40.43 -12.61 -8.63
N GLN A 278 39.36 -12.12 -7.99
CA GLN A 278 38.99 -12.57 -6.66
C GLN A 278 38.56 -14.05 -6.67
N ALA A 279 37.81 -14.50 -7.67
CA ALA A 279 37.45 -15.91 -7.79
C ALA A 279 38.68 -16.80 -8.00
N ASN A 280 39.63 -16.38 -8.85
CA ASN A 280 40.86 -17.13 -9.12
C ASN A 280 41.74 -17.21 -7.87
N ALA A 281 41.87 -16.13 -7.11
CA ALA A 281 42.61 -16.11 -5.84
C ALA A 281 42.01 -17.08 -4.80
N LEU A 282 40.69 -17.28 -4.80
CA LEU A 282 39.99 -18.18 -3.88
C LEU A 282 39.87 -19.62 -4.39
N GLN A 283 40.23 -19.91 -5.66
CA GLN A 283 39.90 -21.17 -6.33
C GLN A 283 40.43 -22.39 -5.58
N ASN A 284 41.69 -22.34 -5.14
CA ASN A 284 42.41 -23.47 -4.54
C ASN A 284 42.41 -23.45 -3.00
N LEU A 285 41.70 -22.51 -2.38
CA LEU A 285 41.59 -22.45 -0.93
C LEU A 285 40.56 -23.45 -0.39
N ASN A 286 40.72 -23.82 0.88
CA ASN A 286 39.70 -24.57 1.61
C ASN A 286 38.38 -23.78 1.63
N LYS A 287 37.35 -24.35 1.03
CA LYS A 287 36.04 -23.71 0.86
C LYS A 287 35.27 -23.53 2.18
N GLU A 288 35.66 -24.25 3.23
CA GLU A 288 35.10 -24.10 4.59
C GLU A 288 35.88 -23.11 5.46
N ALA A 289 37.03 -22.61 5.01
CA ALA A 289 37.75 -21.57 5.73
C ALA A 289 36.95 -20.26 5.73
N TRP A 290 37.13 -19.44 6.77
CA TRP A 290 36.57 -18.09 6.81
C TRP A 290 37.37 -17.16 5.91
N TYR A 291 36.67 -16.32 5.15
CA TYR A 291 37.31 -15.37 4.24
C TYR A 291 38.18 -14.35 4.99
N LYS A 292 37.74 -13.87 6.17
CA LYS A 292 38.56 -12.95 6.99
C LYS A 292 39.93 -13.50 7.37
N ASP A 293 40.05 -14.84 7.47
CA ASP A 293 41.24 -15.54 7.95
C ASP A 293 42.20 -15.94 6.82
N ILE A 294 41.88 -15.64 5.56
CA ILE A 294 42.77 -15.92 4.42
C ILE A 294 43.89 -14.87 4.33
N ASP A 295 44.99 -15.24 3.66
CA ASP A 295 46.11 -14.33 3.38
C ASP A 295 45.61 -13.06 2.68
N GLU A 296 45.98 -11.90 3.22
CA GLU A 296 45.60 -10.58 2.71
C GLU A 296 45.99 -10.38 1.24
N ARG A 297 47.05 -11.04 0.76
CA ARG A 297 47.47 -11.02 -0.66
C ARG A 297 46.43 -11.64 -1.61
N LEU A 298 45.51 -12.45 -1.09
CA LEU A 298 44.44 -13.09 -1.84
C LEU A 298 43.12 -12.31 -1.76
N LYS A 299 43.07 -11.22 -0.97
CA LYS A 299 41.92 -10.32 -0.88
C LYS A 299 42.09 -9.19 -1.88
N ILE A 300 41.38 -9.30 -3.00
CA ILE A 300 41.42 -8.29 -4.05
C ILE A 300 40.64 -7.07 -3.54
N PRO A 301 41.22 -5.85 -3.59
CA PRO A 301 40.52 -4.66 -3.16
C PRO A 301 39.36 -4.34 -4.12
N MET A 302 38.23 -3.90 -3.57
CA MET A 302 37.11 -3.42 -4.37
C MET A 302 37.56 -2.26 -5.28
N PRO A 303 37.02 -2.17 -6.52
CA PRO A 303 37.32 -1.05 -7.40
C PRO A 303 36.94 0.30 -6.78
N PRO A 304 37.48 1.42 -7.31
CA PRO A 304 37.20 2.75 -6.79
C PRO A 304 35.70 3.06 -6.69
N GLY A 305 35.35 3.98 -5.78
CA GLY A 305 33.96 4.44 -5.56
C GLY A 305 33.25 4.85 -6.85
N GLU A 306 33.97 5.47 -7.79
CA GLU A 306 33.44 5.85 -9.10
C GLU A 306 33.01 4.65 -9.95
N VAL A 307 33.77 3.55 -9.92
CA VAL A 307 33.44 2.31 -10.65
C VAL A 307 32.26 1.62 -9.98
N THR A 308 32.32 1.46 -8.66
CA THR A 308 31.28 0.78 -7.88
C THR A 308 29.98 1.58 -7.82
N TYR A 309 29.99 2.89 -8.06
CA TYR A 309 28.79 3.71 -8.17
C TYR A 309 27.88 3.26 -9.32
N TYR A 310 28.44 2.91 -10.49
CA TYR A 310 27.66 2.50 -11.66
C TYR A 310 27.03 1.11 -11.52
N PHE A 311 27.68 0.20 -10.81
CA PHE A 311 27.24 -1.20 -10.70
C PHE A 311 26.72 -1.58 -9.33
N GLY A 312 26.89 -0.73 -8.34
CA GLY A 312 26.62 -1.05 -6.95
C GLY A 312 25.27 -0.53 -6.45
N PRO A 313 25.05 -0.61 -5.13
CA PRO A 313 23.76 -0.33 -4.49
C PRO A 313 23.15 1.05 -4.79
N PHE A 314 23.98 2.05 -5.10
CA PHE A 314 23.53 3.39 -5.44
C PHE A 314 22.86 3.46 -6.82
N SER A 315 23.34 2.74 -7.82
CA SER A 315 22.70 2.72 -9.15
C SER A 315 21.44 1.86 -9.19
N TRP A 316 21.37 0.81 -8.37
CA TRP A 316 20.19 -0.08 -8.32
C TRP A 316 18.93 0.60 -7.80
N ARG A 317 19.06 1.71 -7.06
CA ARG A 317 17.91 2.47 -6.55
C ARG A 317 17.35 3.45 -7.59
N ASP A 318 18.20 3.99 -8.47
CA ASP A 318 17.84 4.97 -9.51
C ASP A 318 17.26 4.28 -10.77
N SER A 319 17.77 3.11 -11.16
CA SER A 319 17.31 2.34 -12.35
C SER A 319 15.97 1.62 -12.16
N TRP A 320 15.51 1.50 -10.92
CA TRP A 320 14.17 0.98 -10.57
C TRP A 320 13.27 2.08 -10.03
N LYS A 321 13.43 3.30 -10.55
CA LYS A 321 12.32 4.24 -10.55
C LYS A 321 11.16 3.55 -11.28
N GLU A 322 10.23 2.98 -10.50
CA GLU A 322 8.83 3.26 -10.78
C GLU A 322 8.80 4.71 -11.26
N LYS A 323 8.27 4.95 -12.46
CA LYS A 323 7.89 6.27 -12.93
C LYS A 323 6.93 6.88 -11.91
N ARG A 324 7.47 7.37 -10.80
CA ARG A 324 6.87 8.34 -9.92
C ARG A 324 7.39 9.63 -10.49
N ASP A 325 6.76 10.03 -11.59
CA ASP A 325 7.00 11.29 -12.28
C ASP A 325 7.28 12.36 -11.24
N THR A 326 8.51 12.87 -11.22
CA THR A 326 8.80 14.04 -10.40
C THR A 326 7.92 15.15 -10.98
N PRO A 327 6.95 15.69 -10.24
CA PRO A 327 5.96 16.57 -10.82
C PRO A 327 6.68 17.81 -11.34
N SER A 328 6.42 18.14 -12.60
CA SER A 328 6.79 19.42 -13.20
C SER A 328 6.05 20.59 -12.55
N ASN A 329 5.05 20.33 -11.69
CA ASN A 329 4.20 21.33 -11.07
C ASN A 329 4.16 21.19 -9.51
N PRO A 330 4.61 22.20 -8.75
CA PRO A 330 4.52 22.24 -7.29
C PRO A 330 3.09 21.99 -6.75
N ALA A 331 2.07 22.32 -7.53
CA ALA A 331 0.67 22.12 -7.18
C ALA A 331 0.35 20.64 -6.88
N GLN A 332 1.04 19.65 -7.47
CA GLN A 332 0.75 18.22 -7.26
C GLN A 332 1.28 17.66 -5.92
N THR A 333 2.00 18.46 -5.13
CA THR A 333 2.60 18.01 -3.86
C THR A 333 1.83 18.43 -2.61
N GLN A 334 0.84 19.32 -2.74
CA GLN A 334 0.08 19.86 -1.60
C GLN A 334 -1.44 19.67 -1.76
N PRO A 335 -2.18 19.46 -0.66
CA PRO A 335 -3.64 19.55 -0.67
C PRO A 335 -4.08 20.94 -1.15
N ARG A 336 -5.13 20.97 -1.96
CA ARG A 336 -5.83 22.18 -2.38
C ARG A 336 -7.31 21.83 -2.54
N ASP A 337 -8.15 22.85 -2.49
CA ASP A 337 -9.55 22.70 -2.82
C ASP A 337 -9.72 22.15 -4.24
N LEU A 338 -10.75 21.32 -4.42
CA LEU A 338 -11.12 20.78 -5.71
C LEU A 338 -11.72 21.89 -6.56
N THR A 339 -11.34 21.93 -7.84
CA THR A 339 -11.99 22.77 -8.83
C THR A 339 -13.43 22.30 -9.06
N LEU A 340 -14.27 23.18 -9.62
CA LEU A 340 -15.65 22.83 -9.98
C LEU A 340 -15.74 21.55 -10.84
N LYS A 341 -14.85 21.42 -11.81
CA LYS A 341 -14.78 20.25 -12.70
C LYS A 341 -14.47 18.98 -11.91
N GLU A 342 -13.48 19.04 -11.03
CA GLU A 342 -13.04 17.94 -10.16
C GLU A 342 -14.14 17.49 -9.18
N MET A 343 -14.88 18.43 -8.59
CA MET A 343 -16.03 18.13 -7.72
C MET A 343 -17.14 17.36 -8.47
N TRP A 344 -17.35 17.67 -9.76
CA TRP A 344 -18.34 16.99 -10.59
C TRP A 344 -17.84 15.65 -11.17
N GLU A 345 -16.52 15.47 -11.30
CA GLU A 345 -15.92 14.30 -11.94
C GLU A 345 -16.18 12.99 -11.19
N VAL A 346 -16.30 13.05 -9.86
CA VAL A 346 -16.60 11.87 -9.03
C VAL A 346 -17.99 11.30 -9.32
N TRP A 347 -18.89 12.10 -9.90
CA TRP A 347 -20.28 11.72 -10.22
C TRP A 347 -20.47 11.26 -11.67
N SER A 348 -19.38 11.15 -12.44
CA SER A 348 -19.38 10.68 -13.82
C SER A 348 -19.15 9.16 -13.88
N PRO A 349 -19.46 8.49 -15.03
CA PRO A 349 -19.17 7.07 -15.21
C PRO A 349 -17.72 6.73 -14.85
N VAL A 350 -17.53 5.60 -14.18
CA VAL A 350 -16.24 5.21 -13.62
C VAL A 350 -15.34 4.65 -14.73
N PRO A 351 -14.16 5.25 -15.00
CA PRO A 351 -13.21 4.71 -15.96
C PRO A 351 -12.73 3.33 -15.49
N LYS A 352 -12.63 2.37 -16.41
CA LYS A 352 -12.00 1.08 -16.12
C LYS A 352 -10.51 1.31 -15.87
N GLN A 353 -10.02 0.94 -14.68
CA GLN A 353 -8.60 0.92 -14.34
C GLN A 353 -8.15 -0.53 -14.21
N THR A 354 -7.01 -0.85 -14.81
CA THR A 354 -6.44 -2.21 -14.80
C THR A 354 -5.57 -2.48 -13.58
N HIS A 355 -5.13 -1.43 -12.88
CA HIS A 355 -4.29 -1.53 -11.67
C HIS A 355 -4.85 -0.61 -10.57
N LEU A 356 -5.15 -1.19 -9.40
CA LEU A 356 -5.68 -0.48 -8.24
C LEU A 356 -4.79 -0.74 -7.02
N GLU A 357 -4.14 0.30 -6.50
CA GLU A 357 -3.34 0.21 -5.28
C GLU A 357 -4.18 0.69 -4.08
N TYR A 358 -4.53 -0.22 -3.18
CA TYR A 358 -5.44 0.09 -2.07
C TYR A 358 -4.75 0.59 -0.80
N ASN A 359 -3.44 0.34 -0.67
CA ASN A 359 -2.69 0.59 0.56
C ASN A 359 -1.55 1.60 0.39
N ASP A 360 -1.12 1.88 -0.84
CA ASP A 360 -0.07 2.86 -1.11
C ASP A 360 -0.67 4.22 -1.38
N LEU A 361 -0.24 5.21 -0.62
CA LEU A 361 -0.46 6.60 -1.00
C LEU A 361 0.36 6.85 -2.28
N PRO A 362 -0.28 7.32 -3.36
CA PRO A 362 0.46 7.74 -4.54
C PRO A 362 1.42 8.86 -4.12
N PRO A 363 2.57 9.00 -4.79
CA PRO A 363 3.58 10.00 -4.41
C PRO A 363 3.08 11.44 -4.59
N TYR A 364 2.09 11.66 -5.46
CA TYR A 364 1.58 12.97 -5.85
C TYR A 364 0.09 12.91 -6.12
N TYR A 365 -0.57 14.05 -5.98
CA TYR A 365 -1.95 14.18 -6.42
C TYR A 365 -2.06 14.02 -7.95
N PRO A 366 -3.11 13.34 -8.45
CA PRO A 366 -3.36 13.29 -9.88
C PRO A 366 -3.64 14.70 -10.44
N GLU A 367 -3.46 14.86 -11.76
CA GLU A 367 -3.77 16.12 -12.46
C GLU A 367 -5.21 16.55 -12.23
N SER A 368 -6.15 15.60 -12.31
CA SER A 368 -7.55 15.79 -11.94
C SER A 368 -7.81 15.05 -10.63
N ARG A 369 -8.06 15.80 -9.57
CA ARG A 369 -8.33 15.29 -8.23
C ARG A 369 -9.81 15.00 -8.06
N ILE A 370 -10.13 13.97 -7.30
CA ILE A 370 -11.50 13.73 -6.84
C ILE A 370 -11.59 13.62 -5.32
N THR A 371 -10.46 13.81 -4.63
CA THR A 371 -10.36 13.86 -3.17
C THR A 371 -9.45 15.02 -2.77
N TYR A 372 -9.77 15.66 -1.65
CA TYR A 372 -8.97 16.74 -1.06
C TYR A 372 -7.64 16.21 -0.54
N GLU A 373 -7.70 15.09 0.19
CA GLU A 373 -6.51 14.39 0.68
C GLU A 373 -5.97 13.43 -0.36
N LEU A 374 -4.65 13.25 -0.33
CA LEU A 374 -4.01 12.22 -1.10
C LEU A 374 -4.44 10.86 -0.54
N ARG A 375 -4.96 9.99 -1.41
CA ARG A 375 -5.52 8.70 -1.02
C ARG A 375 -5.01 7.61 -1.99
N PRO A 376 -4.88 6.35 -1.55
CA PRO A 376 -4.54 5.25 -2.43
C PRO A 376 -5.50 5.16 -3.63
N THR A 377 -4.98 4.82 -4.81
CA THR A 377 -5.77 4.82 -6.06
C THR A 377 -6.96 3.86 -5.99
N GLY A 378 -6.81 2.72 -5.34
CA GLY A 378 -7.89 1.78 -5.08
C GLY A 378 -8.98 2.35 -4.18
N ILE A 379 -8.63 3.08 -3.11
CA ILE A 379 -9.61 3.75 -2.22
C ILE A 379 -10.36 4.84 -2.98
N VAL A 380 -9.63 5.63 -3.78
CA VAL A 380 -10.19 6.66 -4.65
C VAL A 380 -11.18 6.05 -5.64
N GLN A 381 -10.83 4.91 -6.24
CA GLN A 381 -11.69 4.22 -7.20
C GLN A 381 -12.94 3.61 -6.55
N GLU A 382 -12.85 2.96 -5.38
CA GLU A 382 -14.02 2.47 -4.64
C GLU A 382 -14.98 3.60 -4.29
N TYR A 383 -14.42 4.74 -3.89
CA TYR A 383 -15.20 5.93 -3.65
C TYR A 383 -15.95 6.39 -4.90
N ARG A 384 -15.33 6.34 -6.08
CA ARG A 384 -16.02 6.62 -7.36
C ARG A 384 -17.15 5.63 -7.66
N TYR A 385 -16.93 4.34 -7.43
CA TYR A 385 -18.00 3.36 -7.61
C TYR A 385 -19.18 3.66 -6.68
N LEU A 386 -18.91 4.05 -5.45
CA LEU A 386 -19.94 4.45 -4.50
C LEU A 386 -20.68 5.72 -4.93
N THR A 387 -19.99 6.80 -5.30
CA THR A 387 -20.63 8.05 -5.73
C THR A 387 -21.46 7.84 -6.99
N TYR A 388 -20.97 7.06 -7.94
CA TYR A 388 -21.73 6.66 -9.12
C TYR A 388 -22.97 5.83 -8.75
N ALA A 389 -22.85 4.90 -7.80
CA ALA A 389 -24.00 4.14 -7.29
C ALA A 389 -25.04 5.05 -6.62
N LYS A 390 -24.61 5.99 -5.77
CA LYS A 390 -25.48 6.99 -5.14
C LYS A 390 -26.23 7.84 -6.17
N PHE A 391 -25.54 8.33 -7.18
CA PHE A 391 -26.15 9.09 -8.29
C PHE A 391 -27.13 8.22 -9.08
N SER A 392 -26.78 6.96 -9.33
CA SER A 392 -27.65 5.99 -10.01
C SER A 392 -28.92 5.69 -9.21
N ILE A 393 -28.83 5.61 -7.87
CA ILE A 393 -29.99 5.47 -6.98
C ILE A 393 -30.94 6.66 -7.14
N TYR A 394 -30.40 7.88 -7.11
CA TYR A 394 -31.20 9.08 -7.34
C TYR A 394 -31.88 9.07 -8.71
N GLU A 395 -31.13 8.77 -9.78
CA GLU A 395 -31.67 8.64 -11.14
C GLU A 395 -32.85 7.65 -11.19
N MET A 396 -32.69 6.48 -10.56
CA MET A 396 -33.75 5.47 -10.49
C MET A 396 -34.98 6.02 -9.76
N ILE A 397 -34.82 6.62 -8.59
CA ILE A 397 -35.94 7.17 -7.80
C ILE A 397 -36.66 8.28 -8.57
N TRP A 398 -35.91 9.23 -9.13
CA TRP A 398 -36.44 10.37 -9.86
C TRP A 398 -37.25 9.92 -11.09
N ARG A 399 -36.71 8.98 -11.86
CA ARG A 399 -37.39 8.46 -13.05
C ARG A 399 -38.63 7.63 -12.69
N GLN A 400 -38.61 6.86 -11.60
CA GLN A 400 -39.81 6.15 -11.12
C GLN A 400 -40.89 7.10 -10.59
N HIS A 401 -40.49 8.23 -9.99
CA HIS A 401 -41.42 9.22 -9.47
C HIS A 401 -42.12 9.99 -10.61
N ASN A 402 -41.32 10.52 -11.55
CA ASN A 402 -41.76 11.37 -12.67
C ASN A 402 -42.15 10.59 -13.94
N GLU A 403 -42.04 9.26 -13.93
CA GLU A 403 -42.34 8.39 -15.08
C GLU A 403 -41.49 8.70 -16.34
N ASP A 404 -40.27 9.22 -16.15
CA ASP A 404 -39.33 9.58 -17.24
C ASP A 404 -38.55 8.36 -17.76
N TRP A 405 -39.22 7.52 -18.53
CA TRP A 405 -38.61 6.30 -19.06
C TRP A 405 -37.60 6.56 -20.18
N SER A 406 -37.75 7.67 -20.92
CA SER A 406 -36.83 8.07 -21.99
C SER A 406 -35.51 8.64 -21.49
N ARG A 407 -35.44 9.02 -20.19
CA ARG A 407 -34.28 9.62 -19.53
C ARG A 407 -33.97 11.05 -19.99
N ILE A 408 -34.80 11.63 -20.87
CA ILE A 408 -34.52 12.91 -21.50
C ILE A 408 -34.63 14.03 -20.46
N HIS A 409 -35.71 14.05 -19.68
CA HIS A 409 -35.95 15.11 -18.70
C HIS A 409 -34.90 15.06 -17.57
N PHE A 410 -34.57 13.84 -17.11
CA PHE A 410 -33.50 13.67 -16.13
C PHE A 410 -32.15 14.23 -16.63
N GLN A 411 -31.78 13.92 -17.88
CA GLN A 411 -30.52 14.41 -18.48
C GLN A 411 -30.51 15.93 -18.63
N GLU A 412 -31.63 16.54 -19.00
CA GLU A 412 -31.75 18.00 -19.07
C GLU A 412 -31.60 18.65 -17.70
N ASP A 413 -32.23 18.09 -16.68
CA ASP A 413 -32.17 18.63 -15.31
C ASP A 413 -30.78 18.44 -14.68
N ASP A 414 -30.11 17.30 -14.90
CA ASP A 414 -28.72 17.10 -14.48
C ASP A 414 -27.77 18.06 -15.20
N LYS A 415 -27.96 18.25 -16.52
CA LYS A 415 -27.16 19.20 -17.30
C LYS A 415 -27.32 20.63 -16.80
N LYS A 416 -28.54 21.09 -16.55
CA LYS A 416 -28.81 22.41 -15.96
C LYS A 416 -28.14 22.54 -14.60
N ARG A 417 -28.23 21.50 -13.76
CA ARG A 417 -27.63 21.50 -12.41
C ARG A 417 -26.11 21.64 -12.44
N ARG A 418 -25.44 20.92 -13.35
CA ARG A 418 -23.97 20.98 -13.51
C ARG A 418 -23.47 22.35 -13.98
N GLN A 419 -24.34 23.18 -14.54
CA GLN A 419 -24.03 24.55 -14.96
C GLN A 419 -24.17 25.59 -13.84
N VAL A 420 -24.84 25.26 -12.74
CA VAL A 420 -25.01 26.18 -11.60
C VAL A 420 -23.72 26.26 -10.79
N SER A 421 -23.35 27.47 -10.34
CA SER A 421 -22.22 27.67 -9.44
C SER A 421 -22.36 26.84 -8.17
N VAL A 422 -21.25 26.30 -7.68
CA VAL A 422 -21.23 25.47 -6.47
C VAL A 422 -21.21 26.32 -5.20
N GLU A 423 -20.64 27.51 -5.30
CA GLU A 423 -20.51 28.46 -4.20
C GLU A 423 -21.85 29.14 -3.86
N ASP A 424 -22.84 29.09 -4.76
CA ASP A 424 -24.15 29.72 -4.57
C ASP A 424 -25.31 28.73 -4.78
N PRO A 425 -26.09 28.39 -3.74
CA PRO A 425 -25.86 28.76 -2.34
C PRO A 425 -24.70 27.96 -1.71
N PRO A 426 -24.00 28.48 -0.69
CA PRO A 426 -22.93 27.76 0.00
C PRO A 426 -23.39 26.43 0.62
N LEU A 427 -22.45 25.48 0.80
CA LEU A 427 -22.73 24.15 1.38
C LEU A 427 -23.54 24.21 2.68
N LYS A 428 -23.25 25.16 3.58
CA LYS A 428 -23.99 25.31 4.84
C LYS A 428 -25.50 25.49 4.62
N ILE A 429 -25.88 26.35 3.66
CA ILE A 429 -27.29 26.60 3.33
C ILE A 429 -27.92 25.36 2.67
N ARG A 430 -27.16 24.67 1.81
CA ARG A 430 -27.61 23.40 1.20
C ARG A 430 -27.88 22.32 2.25
N LEU A 431 -27.00 22.19 3.24
CA LEU A 431 -27.17 21.28 4.37
C LEU A 431 -28.42 21.60 5.19
N ASP A 432 -28.66 22.88 5.50
CA ASP A 432 -29.86 23.30 6.25
C ASP A 432 -31.16 23.05 5.47
N LYS A 433 -31.11 23.19 4.14
CA LYS A 433 -32.24 22.88 3.26
C LYS A 433 -32.50 21.36 3.16
N ALA A 434 -31.43 20.57 3.02
CA ALA A 434 -31.53 19.10 3.01
C ALA A 434 -32.10 18.56 4.33
N GLU A 435 -31.72 19.14 5.46
CA GLU A 435 -32.24 18.78 6.78
C GLU A 435 -33.76 19.04 6.87
N LYS A 436 -34.21 20.23 6.45
CA LYS A 436 -35.65 20.55 6.41
C LYS A 436 -36.46 19.60 5.54
N GLN A 437 -35.91 19.22 4.38
CA GLN A 437 -36.57 18.28 3.47
C GLN A 437 -36.55 16.85 3.99
N LYS A 438 -35.50 16.43 4.70
CA LYS A 438 -35.48 15.16 5.42
C LYS A 438 -36.64 15.11 6.42
N ASP A 439 -36.88 16.19 7.16
CA ASP A 439 -37.98 16.26 8.12
C ASP A 439 -39.36 16.26 7.45
N GLU A 440 -39.50 16.90 6.30
CA GLU A 440 -40.72 16.80 5.47
C GLU A 440 -40.95 15.36 4.99
N ALA A 441 -39.91 14.71 4.47
CA ALA A 441 -39.96 13.32 4.03
C ALA A 441 -40.29 12.36 5.19
N ASN A 442 -39.79 12.63 6.41
CA ASN A 442 -40.16 11.87 7.61
C ASN A 442 -41.67 11.99 7.92
N LYS A 443 -42.29 13.15 7.69
CA LYS A 443 -43.75 13.33 7.85
C LYS A 443 -44.52 12.51 6.80
N LYS A 444 -44.13 12.60 5.52
CA LYS A 444 -44.71 11.79 4.43
C LYS A 444 -44.59 10.29 4.68
N TYR A 445 -43.42 9.83 5.15
CA TYR A 445 -43.20 8.45 5.52
C TYR A 445 -44.16 7.98 6.62
N LYS A 446 -44.37 8.79 7.67
CA LYS A 446 -45.32 8.48 8.76
C LYS A 446 -46.78 8.49 8.29
N ALA A 447 -47.11 9.26 7.25
CA ALA A 447 -48.41 9.27 6.59
C ALA A 447 -48.61 8.09 5.62
N ASN A 448 -47.62 7.19 5.47
CA ASN A 448 -47.59 6.11 4.48
C ASN A 448 -47.57 6.60 3.01
N GLU A 449 -47.17 7.85 2.76
CA GLU A 449 -46.96 8.41 1.43
C GLU A 449 -45.56 8.01 0.92
N PHE A 450 -45.32 6.70 0.75
CA PHE A 450 -43.97 6.16 0.54
C PHE A 450 -43.31 6.65 -0.76
N LYS A 451 -44.06 6.76 -1.86
CA LYS A 451 -43.54 7.24 -3.15
C LYS A 451 -42.99 8.67 -3.02
N ASP A 452 -43.76 9.56 -2.40
CA ASP A 452 -43.38 10.98 -2.23
C ASP A 452 -42.33 11.18 -1.13
N ALA A 453 -42.36 10.38 -0.07
CA ALA A 453 -41.32 10.36 0.94
C ALA A 453 -39.96 9.98 0.34
N LEU A 454 -39.92 8.93 -0.50
CA LEU A 454 -38.70 8.47 -1.16
C LEU A 454 -38.11 9.56 -2.07
N MET A 455 -38.96 10.20 -2.88
CA MET A 455 -38.54 11.29 -3.76
C MET A 455 -38.01 12.49 -2.96
N THR A 456 -38.71 12.88 -1.88
CA THR A 456 -38.31 14.01 -1.04
C THR A 456 -36.94 13.76 -0.37
N TYR A 457 -36.64 12.53 0.09
CA TYR A 457 -35.29 12.19 0.57
C TYR A 457 -34.24 12.26 -0.54
N ALA A 458 -34.57 11.77 -1.74
CA ALA A 458 -33.67 11.76 -2.88
C ALA A 458 -33.32 13.19 -3.33
N ASP A 459 -34.29 14.09 -3.38
CA ASP A 459 -34.10 15.52 -3.68
C ASP A 459 -33.29 16.25 -2.61
N ALA A 460 -33.49 15.89 -1.33
CA ALA A 460 -32.70 16.43 -0.23
C ALA A 460 -31.22 16.07 -0.39
N TRP A 461 -30.92 14.84 -0.80
CA TRP A 461 -29.55 14.41 -1.09
C TRP A 461 -28.99 15.10 -2.33
N TYR A 462 -29.74 15.15 -3.42
CA TYR A 462 -29.30 15.73 -4.69
C TYR A 462 -28.92 17.21 -4.58
N GLN A 463 -29.52 17.93 -3.61
CA GLN A 463 -29.17 19.31 -3.35
C GLN A 463 -27.76 19.53 -2.80
N LEU A 464 -27.18 18.49 -2.19
CA LEU A 464 -25.82 18.51 -1.66
C LEU A 464 -24.77 18.49 -2.79
N LEU A 465 -25.15 18.03 -3.99
CA LEU A 465 -24.23 17.98 -5.12
C LEU A 465 -23.74 19.37 -5.56
N PRO A 466 -22.46 19.48 -5.97
CA PRO A 466 -21.49 18.39 -6.15
C PRO A 466 -20.65 18.06 -4.90
N TYR A 467 -20.95 18.64 -3.74
CA TYR A 467 -20.19 18.37 -2.52
C TYR A 467 -20.28 16.90 -2.12
N HIS A 468 -19.15 16.39 -1.63
CA HIS A 468 -19.02 15.03 -1.14
C HIS A 468 -17.97 15.00 -0.04
N ILE A 469 -18.02 14.01 0.86
CA ILE A 469 -17.20 14.01 2.09
C ILE A 469 -15.70 14.06 1.82
N GLU A 470 -15.25 13.45 0.72
CA GLU A 470 -13.83 13.47 0.31
C GLU A 470 -13.40 14.77 -0.39
N ALA A 471 -14.32 15.69 -0.71
CA ALA A 471 -13.97 17.00 -1.27
C ALA A 471 -13.52 18.00 -0.21
N LEU A 472 -13.75 17.68 1.06
CA LEU A 472 -13.52 18.57 2.20
C LEU A 472 -12.34 18.07 3.04
N PRO A 473 -11.51 18.96 3.60
CA PRO A 473 -10.46 18.57 4.54
C PRO A 473 -11.05 17.88 5.78
N LEU A 474 -10.27 16.99 6.43
CA LEU A 474 -10.69 16.30 7.66
C LEU A 474 -11.14 17.27 8.76
N ALA A 475 -10.45 18.40 8.88
CA ALA A 475 -10.74 19.43 9.89
C ALA A 475 -11.96 20.31 9.57
N ASN A 476 -12.58 20.16 8.39
CA ASN A 476 -13.72 20.99 8.03
C ASN A 476 -14.98 20.55 8.80
N PRO A 477 -15.60 21.42 9.62
CA PRO A 477 -16.78 21.04 10.41
C PRO A 477 -18.00 20.69 9.54
N LEU A 478 -18.06 21.20 8.31
CA LEU A 478 -19.12 20.85 7.36
C LEU A 478 -18.98 19.42 6.81
N ARG A 479 -17.79 18.82 6.85
CA ARG A 479 -17.56 17.43 6.42
C ARG A 479 -18.35 16.45 7.28
N GLN A 480 -18.30 16.65 8.59
CA GLN A 480 -19.05 15.84 9.55
C GLN A 480 -20.55 15.98 9.33
N LYS A 481 -21.06 17.22 9.25
CA LYS A 481 -22.49 17.48 9.00
C LYS A 481 -22.96 16.89 7.67
N LEU A 482 -22.14 16.98 6.62
CA LEU A 482 -22.41 16.38 5.31
C LEU A 482 -22.50 14.85 5.38
N GLY A 483 -21.53 14.19 6.03
CA GLY A 483 -21.54 12.74 6.21
C GLY A 483 -22.74 12.24 7.01
N GLN A 484 -23.10 12.96 8.09
CA GLN A 484 -24.27 12.67 8.92
C GLN A 484 -25.58 12.74 8.13
N ILE A 485 -25.82 13.84 7.43
CA ILE A 485 -27.08 14.02 6.68
C ILE A 485 -27.18 13.03 5.53
N GLU A 486 -26.07 12.79 4.82
CA GLU A 486 -26.06 11.82 3.72
C GLU A 486 -26.36 10.39 4.23
N ALA A 487 -25.74 9.98 5.34
CA ALA A 487 -26.00 8.67 5.94
C ALA A 487 -27.48 8.53 6.37
N ALA A 488 -28.04 9.57 6.98
CA ALA A 488 -29.45 9.58 7.42
C ALA A 488 -30.42 9.50 6.22
N LEU A 489 -30.17 10.26 5.15
CA LEU A 489 -31.00 10.26 3.95
C LEU A 489 -31.02 8.87 3.30
N PHE A 490 -29.87 8.25 3.05
CA PHE A 490 -29.81 6.91 2.47
C PHE A 490 -30.38 5.83 3.39
N ALA A 491 -30.16 5.93 4.71
CA ALA A 491 -30.76 5.01 5.66
C ALA A 491 -32.30 5.12 5.60
N ASN A 492 -32.85 6.33 5.54
CA ASN A 492 -34.29 6.54 5.45
C ASN A 492 -34.88 6.08 4.12
N MET A 493 -34.20 6.33 2.99
CA MET A 493 -34.58 5.77 1.68
C MET A 493 -34.67 4.24 1.74
N ALA A 494 -33.69 3.57 2.34
CA ALA A 494 -33.74 2.11 2.54
C ALA A 494 -34.95 1.68 3.37
N ALA A 495 -35.31 2.42 4.41
CA ALA A 495 -36.48 2.13 5.24
C ALA A 495 -37.80 2.22 4.45
N VAL A 496 -37.93 3.24 3.59
CA VAL A 496 -39.09 3.39 2.70
C VAL A 496 -39.21 2.19 1.75
N LEU A 497 -38.10 1.83 1.11
CA LEU A 497 -38.05 0.74 0.14
C LEU A 497 -38.35 -0.63 0.78
N ILE A 498 -37.83 -0.89 1.98
CA ILE A 498 -38.17 -2.10 2.74
C ILE A 498 -39.67 -2.13 3.04
N LYS A 499 -40.25 -1.02 3.47
CA LYS A 499 -41.68 -0.95 3.79
C LYS A 499 -42.54 -1.20 2.56
N ALA A 500 -42.23 -0.55 1.43
CA ALA A 500 -42.89 -0.76 0.14
C ALA A 500 -42.77 -2.22 -0.35
N SER A 501 -41.63 -2.88 -0.09
CA SER A 501 -41.43 -4.30 -0.43
C SER A 501 -42.33 -5.25 0.39
N SER A 502 -42.68 -4.85 1.62
CA SER A 502 -43.45 -5.64 2.57
C SER A 502 -44.98 -5.50 2.44
N GLU A 503 -45.46 -4.63 1.55
CA GLU A 503 -46.90 -4.44 1.33
C GLU A 503 -47.54 -5.73 0.79
N GLN A 504 -48.69 -6.08 1.37
CA GLN A 504 -49.34 -7.39 1.20
C GLN A 504 -49.72 -7.69 -0.26
N GLN A 505 -49.91 -6.65 -1.10
CA GLN A 505 -50.25 -6.75 -2.51
C GLN A 505 -49.06 -6.54 -3.47
N CYS A 506 -47.84 -6.35 -2.96
CA CYS A 506 -46.66 -6.09 -3.79
C CYS A 506 -46.20 -7.39 -4.50
N PRO A 507 -46.24 -7.45 -5.87
CA PRO A 507 -45.83 -8.64 -6.61
C PRO A 507 -44.38 -9.03 -6.35
N ARG A 508 -44.06 -10.33 -6.42
CA ARG A 508 -42.71 -10.85 -6.11
C ARG A 508 -41.58 -10.12 -6.85
N ARG A 509 -41.75 -9.85 -8.15
CA ARG A 509 -40.76 -9.11 -8.95
C ARG A 509 -40.54 -7.68 -8.45
N ARG A 510 -41.61 -6.98 -8.08
CA ARG A 510 -41.57 -5.62 -7.54
C ARG A 510 -40.91 -5.59 -6.16
N ARG A 511 -41.27 -6.55 -5.30
CA ARG A 511 -40.65 -6.74 -3.98
C ARG A 511 -39.14 -6.90 -4.08
N GLU A 512 -38.66 -7.69 -5.04
CA GLU A 512 -37.22 -7.90 -5.24
C GLU A 512 -36.49 -6.61 -5.66
N ARG A 513 -37.08 -5.83 -6.58
CA ARG A 513 -36.52 -4.54 -7.00
C ARG A 513 -36.40 -3.56 -5.83
N PHE A 514 -37.45 -3.43 -5.03
CA PHE A 514 -37.42 -2.58 -3.83
C PHE A 514 -36.39 -3.07 -2.81
N ARG A 515 -36.29 -4.39 -2.56
CA ARG A 515 -35.27 -4.96 -1.68
C ARG A 515 -33.86 -4.68 -2.20
N ARG A 516 -33.62 -4.82 -3.50
CA ARG A 516 -32.31 -4.56 -4.09
C ARG A 516 -31.91 -3.09 -3.98
N LEU A 517 -32.82 -2.18 -4.28
CA LEU A 517 -32.55 -0.75 -4.11
C LEU A 517 -32.37 -0.38 -2.63
N ALA A 518 -33.11 -1.03 -1.71
CA ALA A 518 -32.92 -0.85 -0.27
C ALA A 518 -31.54 -1.31 0.19
N PHE A 519 -31.00 -2.39 -0.38
CA PHE A 519 -29.64 -2.85 -0.13
C PHE A 519 -28.61 -1.80 -0.54
N PHE A 520 -28.72 -1.25 -1.75
CA PHE A 520 -27.82 -0.20 -2.22
C PHE A 520 -27.86 1.06 -1.35
N CYS A 521 -29.06 1.50 -0.96
CA CYS A 521 -29.24 2.62 -0.03
C CYS A 521 -28.62 2.32 1.34
N SER A 522 -28.85 1.12 1.90
CA SER A 522 -28.30 0.74 3.20
C SER A 522 -26.77 0.71 3.19
N TRP A 523 -26.18 0.23 2.09
CA TRP A 523 -24.74 0.23 1.90
C TRP A 523 -24.18 1.65 1.76
N ALA A 524 -24.85 2.52 1.01
CA ALA A 524 -24.46 3.92 0.87
C ALA A 524 -24.47 4.66 2.21
N ALA A 525 -25.47 4.39 3.06
CA ALA A 525 -25.52 4.90 4.42
C ALA A 525 -24.42 4.33 5.32
N TRP A 526 -24.17 3.01 5.21
CA TRP A 526 -23.14 2.32 5.98
C TRP A 526 -21.71 2.78 5.61
N TYR A 527 -21.45 3.14 4.35
CA TYR A 527 -20.13 3.62 3.95
C TYR A 527 -19.68 4.84 4.76
N ASN A 528 -20.62 5.73 5.09
CA ASN A 528 -20.39 6.93 5.91
C ASN A 528 -20.40 6.65 7.43
N LYS A 529 -20.27 5.39 7.87
CA LYS A 529 -20.40 4.97 9.27
C LYS A 529 -19.62 5.81 10.29
N GLU A 530 -18.40 6.24 9.96
CA GLU A 530 -17.54 7.01 10.86
C GLU A 530 -18.13 8.39 11.17
N LEU A 531 -18.85 8.96 10.21
CA LEU A 531 -19.51 10.26 10.32
C LEU A 531 -20.97 10.14 10.76
N ALA A 532 -21.51 8.94 10.95
CA ALA A 532 -22.91 8.73 11.27
C ALA A 532 -23.14 8.50 12.78
N THR A 533 -24.38 8.70 13.23
CA THR A 533 -24.78 8.34 14.60
C THR A 533 -24.81 6.82 14.75
N VAL A 534 -24.52 6.31 15.96
CA VAL A 534 -24.53 4.87 16.25
C VAL A 534 -25.86 4.22 15.82
N GLY A 535 -26.99 4.89 16.08
CA GLY A 535 -28.31 4.41 15.66
C GLY A 535 -28.46 4.25 14.15
N THR A 536 -27.92 5.19 13.37
CA THR A 536 -27.91 5.11 11.90
C THR A 536 -27.07 3.94 11.42
N VAL A 537 -25.88 3.75 11.98
CA VAL A 537 -24.97 2.64 11.62
C VAL A 537 -25.62 1.28 11.91
N ILE A 538 -26.17 1.08 13.11
CA ILE A 538 -26.85 -0.17 13.48
C ILE A 538 -28.00 -0.46 12.51
N ASN A 539 -28.82 0.54 12.22
CA ASN A 539 -29.96 0.36 11.32
C ASN A 539 -29.51 0.04 9.89
N SER A 540 -28.49 0.72 9.38
CA SER A 540 -27.93 0.45 8.05
C SER A 540 -27.35 -0.97 7.96
N ALA A 541 -26.59 -1.42 8.97
CA ALA A 541 -26.05 -2.78 9.00
C ALA A 541 -27.16 -3.85 9.03
N LYS A 542 -28.18 -3.67 9.87
CA LYS A 542 -29.36 -4.57 9.93
C LYS A 542 -30.09 -4.63 8.59
N ARG A 543 -30.26 -3.47 7.95
CA ARG A 543 -30.95 -3.37 6.65
C ARG A 543 -30.14 -4.03 5.54
N CYS A 544 -28.84 -3.74 5.45
CA CYS A 544 -27.91 -4.41 4.52
C CYS A 544 -28.09 -5.92 4.56
N TYR A 545 -28.03 -6.53 5.76
CA TYR A 545 -28.23 -7.97 5.90
C TYR A 545 -29.63 -8.41 5.46
N SER A 546 -30.68 -7.75 5.94
CA SER A 546 -32.07 -8.15 5.69
C SER A 546 -32.49 -8.05 4.22
N THR A 547 -31.84 -7.17 3.45
CA THR A 547 -32.12 -6.91 2.03
C THR A 547 -31.05 -7.46 1.11
N ALA A 548 -30.04 -8.12 1.65
CA ALA A 548 -28.96 -8.69 0.86
C ALA A 548 -29.53 -9.70 -0.16
N PRO A 549 -28.98 -9.73 -1.37
CA PRO A 549 -29.46 -10.64 -2.39
C PRO A 549 -29.11 -12.09 -2.07
N SER A 550 -29.99 -13.01 -2.47
CA SER A 550 -29.86 -14.45 -2.17
C SER A 550 -29.30 -15.26 -3.35
N ASP A 551 -28.66 -14.62 -4.32
CA ASP A 551 -28.04 -15.31 -5.46
C ASP A 551 -26.85 -16.14 -5.00
N LYS A 552 -26.66 -17.31 -5.63
CA LYS A 552 -25.64 -18.31 -5.23
C LYS A 552 -24.23 -17.71 -5.20
N ASP A 553 -23.93 -16.78 -6.10
CA ASP A 553 -22.61 -16.18 -6.28
C ASP A 553 -22.27 -15.12 -5.20
N SER A 554 -23.30 -14.54 -4.56
CA SER A 554 -23.13 -13.51 -3.52
C SER A 554 -23.38 -14.06 -2.12
N HIS A 555 -24.04 -15.22 -1.99
CA HIS A 555 -24.48 -15.78 -0.71
C HIS A 555 -23.33 -15.99 0.28
N GLY A 556 -22.24 -16.65 -0.14
CA GLY A 556 -21.09 -16.91 0.74
C GLY A 556 -20.37 -15.63 1.20
N ALA A 557 -20.27 -14.62 0.33
CA ALA A 557 -19.67 -13.34 0.67
C ALA A 557 -20.55 -12.52 1.63
N ILE A 558 -21.88 -12.54 1.42
CA ILE A 558 -22.85 -11.88 2.30
C ILE A 558 -22.88 -12.54 3.68
N GLU A 559 -22.87 -13.87 3.73
CA GLU A 559 -22.83 -14.61 4.99
C GLU A 559 -21.52 -14.35 5.74
N SER A 560 -20.40 -14.34 5.02
CA SER A 560 -19.11 -13.96 5.58
C SER A 560 -19.13 -12.54 6.16
N LEU A 561 -19.63 -11.54 5.42
CA LEU A 561 -19.77 -10.16 5.94
C LEU A 561 -20.69 -10.08 7.15
N ASN A 562 -21.78 -10.84 7.14
CA ASN A 562 -22.69 -10.84 8.25
C ASN A 562 -22.04 -11.38 9.53
N ASN A 563 -21.36 -12.52 9.43
CA ASN A 563 -20.77 -13.23 10.56
C ASN A 563 -19.49 -12.55 11.06
N SER A 564 -18.64 -12.08 10.14
CA SER A 564 -17.36 -11.45 10.48
C SER A 564 -17.46 -9.97 10.83
N PHE A 565 -18.53 -9.29 10.39
CA PHE A 565 -18.56 -7.83 10.44
C PHE A 565 -19.88 -7.23 10.92
N TRP A 566 -20.99 -7.38 10.19
CA TRP A 566 -22.23 -6.68 10.55
C TRP A 566 -22.79 -7.13 11.89
N THR A 567 -22.87 -8.44 12.17
CA THR A 567 -23.38 -8.97 13.43
C THR A 567 -22.49 -8.59 14.63
N PRO A 568 -21.16 -8.79 14.59
CA PRO A 568 -20.27 -8.30 15.64
C PRO A 568 -20.43 -6.79 15.90
N MET A 569 -20.49 -5.98 14.84
CA MET A 569 -20.66 -4.54 14.95
C MET A 569 -22.02 -4.17 15.58
N ILE A 570 -23.10 -4.83 15.18
CA ILE A 570 -24.44 -4.63 15.75
C ILE A 570 -24.44 -4.97 17.24
N ASN A 571 -23.78 -6.05 17.64
CA ASN A 571 -23.74 -6.50 19.04
C ASN A 571 -22.95 -5.49 19.90
N ILE A 572 -21.72 -5.17 19.49
CA ILE A 572 -20.85 -4.19 20.16
C ILE A 572 -21.55 -2.84 20.30
N LEU A 573 -22.11 -2.33 19.19
CA LEU A 573 -22.79 -1.04 19.21
C LEU A 573 -24.13 -1.10 19.96
N GLY A 574 -24.78 -2.27 20.00
CA GLY A 574 -25.99 -2.52 20.77
C GLY A 574 -25.75 -2.40 22.27
N GLU A 575 -24.61 -2.90 22.77
CA GLU A 575 -24.19 -2.75 24.16
C GLU A 575 -23.87 -1.29 24.53
N ILE A 576 -23.32 -0.53 23.58
CA ILE A 576 -22.95 0.89 23.75
C ILE A 576 -24.16 1.83 23.60
N LYS A 577 -25.24 1.36 22.95
CA LYS A 577 -26.44 2.13 22.56
C LYS A 577 -27.22 2.76 23.73
N ALA A 578 -26.85 2.53 24.99
CA ALA A 578 -27.44 3.24 26.13
C ALA A 578 -27.27 4.78 26.07
N ARG A 579 -26.52 5.34 25.11
CA ARG A 579 -26.37 6.79 24.87
C ARG A 579 -26.63 7.12 23.38
N ASN A 580 -27.86 7.51 23.03
CA ASN A 580 -28.41 7.51 21.66
C ASN A 580 -27.84 8.53 20.65
N ASP A 581 -27.03 9.50 21.08
CA ASP A 581 -26.62 10.64 20.23
C ASP A 581 -25.12 10.71 19.92
N MET A 582 -24.35 9.69 20.34
CA MET A 582 -22.91 9.66 20.07
C MET A 582 -22.62 9.26 18.62
N LEU A 583 -21.54 9.83 18.07
CA LEU A 583 -21.00 9.43 16.78
C LEU A 583 -20.17 8.17 16.90
N LEU A 584 -20.16 7.35 15.85
CA LEU A 584 -19.39 6.12 15.87
C LEU A 584 -17.89 6.40 16.05
N GLN A 585 -17.36 7.45 15.42
CA GLN A 585 -15.94 7.82 15.57
C GLN A 585 -15.57 8.10 17.04
N GLU A 586 -16.42 8.82 17.80
CA GLU A 586 -16.18 9.10 19.22
C GLU A 586 -16.20 7.83 20.08
N VAL A 587 -16.98 6.83 19.68
CA VAL A 587 -17.03 5.52 20.32
C VAL A 587 -15.77 4.71 20.00
N LEU A 588 -15.29 4.76 18.76
CA LEU A 588 -14.09 4.06 18.31
C LEU A 588 -12.82 4.61 18.96
N GLU A 589 -12.68 5.94 19.02
CA GLU A 589 -11.58 6.64 19.69
C GLU A 589 -11.51 6.33 21.20
N ARG A 590 -12.61 5.87 21.81
CA ARG A 590 -12.71 5.56 23.24
C ARG A 590 -12.51 4.09 23.62
N GLY A 591 -12.17 3.19 22.70
CA GLY A 591 -11.72 1.85 23.09
C GLY A 591 -12.05 0.68 22.17
N LEU A 592 -12.51 0.90 20.95
CA LEU A 592 -12.75 -0.20 19.99
C LEU A 592 -11.68 -0.19 18.91
N LYS A 593 -10.65 -1.02 19.09
CA LYS A 593 -9.72 -1.39 18.00
C LYS A 593 -10.50 -2.21 16.97
N TYR A 594 -10.47 -1.73 15.72
CA TYR A 594 -11.38 -2.09 14.63
C TYR A 594 -11.39 -3.58 14.27
N ASN A 595 -12.61 -4.11 14.08
CA ASN A 595 -12.89 -5.14 13.08
C ASN A 595 -12.98 -4.41 11.73
N THR A 596 -12.08 -4.68 10.80
CA THR A 596 -12.21 -4.26 9.39
C THR A 596 -12.71 -5.44 8.58
N ALA A 597 -13.80 -5.28 7.83
CA ALA A 597 -14.27 -6.31 6.91
C ALA A 597 -13.16 -6.64 5.90
N PRO A 598 -12.92 -7.92 5.57
CA PRO A 598 -11.94 -8.27 4.55
C PRO A 598 -12.29 -7.58 3.23
N GLN A 599 -11.31 -6.90 2.64
CA GLN A 599 -11.49 -6.07 1.44
C GLN A 599 -12.00 -6.89 0.25
N VAL A 600 -11.54 -8.13 0.14
CA VAL A 600 -12.01 -9.13 -0.84
C VAL A 600 -13.53 -9.33 -0.75
N THR A 601 -14.09 -9.38 0.47
CA THR A 601 -15.53 -9.59 0.65
C THR A 601 -16.34 -8.35 0.29
N LEU A 602 -15.80 -7.14 0.51
CA LEU A 602 -16.44 -5.89 0.07
C LEU A 602 -16.49 -5.77 -1.46
N GLN A 603 -15.43 -6.19 -2.16
CA GLN A 603 -15.38 -6.19 -3.63
C GLN A 603 -16.41 -7.14 -4.25
N GLN A 604 -16.70 -8.26 -3.59
CA GLN A 604 -17.62 -9.29 -4.08
C GLN A 604 -19.12 -8.97 -3.92
N VAL A 605 -19.50 -7.90 -3.21
CA VAL A 605 -20.91 -7.55 -2.98
C VAL A 605 -21.21 -6.05 -3.00
N GLY A 606 -20.19 -5.20 -3.12
CA GLY A 606 -20.30 -3.74 -3.04
C GLY A 606 -20.42 -3.01 -4.40
N PRO A 607 -20.31 -1.67 -4.38
CA PRO A 607 -20.53 -0.80 -5.54
C PRO A 607 -19.73 -1.17 -6.78
N ARG A 608 -18.48 -1.65 -6.61
CA ARG A 608 -17.64 -2.12 -7.71
C ARG A 608 -18.32 -3.25 -8.50
N LYS A 609 -18.79 -4.29 -7.81
CA LYS A 609 -19.51 -5.40 -8.45
C LYS A 609 -20.77 -4.91 -9.14
N TRP A 610 -21.58 -4.06 -8.50
CA TRP A 610 -22.83 -3.57 -9.11
C TRP A 610 -22.60 -2.80 -10.40
N TYR A 611 -21.46 -2.10 -10.50
CA TYR A 611 -21.03 -1.42 -11.71
C TYR A 611 -20.51 -2.41 -12.76
N GLU A 612 -19.58 -3.30 -12.37
CA GLU A 612 -18.92 -4.24 -13.28
C GLU A 612 -19.89 -5.27 -13.87
N THR A 613 -20.89 -5.72 -13.11
CA THR A 613 -21.92 -6.65 -13.60
C THR A 613 -23.07 -5.96 -14.33
N GLY A 614 -23.08 -4.62 -14.39
CA GLY A 614 -24.14 -3.84 -15.03
C GLY A 614 -25.46 -3.80 -14.25
N GLU A 615 -25.47 -4.24 -12.99
CA GLU A 615 -26.69 -4.41 -12.21
C GLU A 615 -27.47 -3.09 -11.97
N LEU A 616 -26.75 -2.00 -11.72
CA LEU A 616 -27.35 -0.67 -11.60
C LEU A 616 -28.04 -0.24 -12.91
N GLU A 617 -27.43 -0.54 -14.05
CA GLU A 617 -27.97 -0.19 -15.35
C GLU A 617 -29.18 -1.06 -15.73
N ASP A 618 -29.20 -2.32 -15.31
CA ASP A 618 -30.34 -3.19 -15.52
C ASP A 618 -31.55 -2.74 -14.68
N LEU A 619 -31.35 -2.36 -13.42
CA LEU A 619 -32.43 -1.81 -12.59
C LEU A 619 -32.96 -0.46 -13.12
N LYS A 620 -32.11 0.37 -13.74
CA LYS A 620 -32.55 1.62 -14.39
C LYS A 620 -33.47 1.40 -15.60
N LYS A 621 -33.42 0.24 -16.25
CA LYS A 621 -34.30 -0.08 -17.40
C LYS A 621 -35.71 -0.48 -16.96
N GLU A 622 -35.87 -0.89 -15.71
CA GLU A 622 -37.11 -1.38 -15.16
C GLU A 622 -38.13 -0.25 -14.95
N ARG A 623 -39.40 -0.47 -15.33
CA ARG A 623 -40.46 0.54 -15.26
C ARG A 623 -41.51 0.19 -14.20
N ASN A 624 -42.32 1.18 -13.83
CA ASN A 624 -43.54 1.02 -13.04
C ASN A 624 -43.34 0.26 -11.72
N TRP A 625 -42.41 0.74 -10.88
CA TRP A 625 -42.18 0.11 -9.58
C TRP A 625 -43.34 0.33 -8.61
N TRP A 626 -44.11 1.41 -8.78
CA TRP A 626 -45.20 1.78 -7.88
C TRP A 626 -46.60 1.40 -8.41
N ASN A 627 -46.75 1.26 -9.74
CA ASN A 627 -48.02 0.98 -10.42
C ASN A 627 -48.13 -0.49 -10.79
#